data_AF-A0A1Q2YVW4-F1
#
_entry.id   AF-A0A1Q2YVW4-F1
#
_cell.length_a   1.000
_cell.length_b   1.000
_cell.length_c   1.000
_cell.angle_alpha   90.00
_cell.angle_beta   90.00
_cell.angle_gamma   90.00
#
_symmetry.space_group_name_H-M   'P 1'
#
loop_
_entity.id
_entity.type
_entity.pdbx_description
1 polymer ?
#
loop_
_entity_poly.entity_id
_entity_poly.type
_entity_poly.pdbx_seq_one_letter_code
_entity_poly.pdbx_strand_id
1 'polypeptide(L)' 'MQVGALPSNVSARKVASAARRSAARNAGTVRVEKVRLKGQTLYRAQVAGLSETSARQACARMKRGACMVIAP' A
#
# COMPACT_ATOMS: atom_id res chain seq x y z
N MET A 1 1.57 -4.44 3.98
CA MET A 1 2.54 -3.69 3.13
C MET A 1 2.03 -2.28 2.82
N GLN A 2 2.92 -1.30 2.72
CA GLN A 2 2.64 0.09 2.33
C GLN A 2 3.14 0.36 0.90
N VAL A 3 2.37 1.10 0.12
CA VAL A 3 2.67 1.41 -1.29
C VAL A 3 2.75 2.90 -1.61
N GLY A 4 2.69 3.74 -0.58
CA GLY A 4 2.89 5.17 -0.70
C GLY A 4 2.11 5.97 0.35
N ALA A 5 2.35 7.28 0.33
CA ALA A 5 1.56 8.28 1.04
C ALA A 5 1.19 9.37 0.03
N LEU A 6 -0.10 9.62 -0.15
CA LEU A 6 -0.63 10.47 -1.23
C LEU A 6 -1.40 11.67 -0.67
N PRO A 7 -1.51 12.80 -1.40
CA PRO A 7 -2.19 14.00 -0.89
C PRO A 7 -3.72 13.86 -0.79
N SER A 8 -4.32 12.84 -1.41
CA SER A 8 -5.77 12.60 -1.35
C SER A 8 -6.14 11.15 -1.04
N ASN A 9 -7.29 10.96 -0.40
CA ASN A 9 -7.83 9.63 -0.08
C ASN A 9 -8.09 8.81 -1.35
N VAL A 10 -8.65 9.44 -2.38
CA VAL A 10 -8.98 8.81 -3.66
C VAL A 10 -7.73 8.27 -4.35
N SER A 11 -6.66 9.07 -4.42
CA SER A 11 -5.39 8.63 -5.01
C SER A 11 -4.77 7.49 -4.20
N ALA A 12 -4.77 7.60 -2.88
CA ALA A 12 -4.26 6.53 -1.99
C ALA A 12 -5.01 5.21 -2.19
N ARG A 13 -6.35 5.26 -2.25
CA ARG A 13 -7.20 4.09 -2.48
C ARG A 13 -6.96 3.49 -3.87
N LYS A 14 -6.78 4.32 -4.91
CA LYS A 14 -6.49 3.86 -6.28
C LYS A 14 -5.17 3.08 -6.34
N VAL A 15 -4.10 3.63 -5.76
CA VAL A 15 -2.77 2.98 -5.74
C VAL A 15 -2.78 1.70 -4.91
N ALA A 16 -3.38 1.70 -3.71
CA ALA A 16 -3.51 0.50 -2.91
C ALA A 16 -4.34 -0.60 -3.60
N SER A 17 -5.41 -0.22 -4.32
CA SER A 17 -6.22 -1.17 -5.09
C SER A 17 -5.46 -1.78 -6.27
N ALA A 18 -4.64 -0.98 -6.94
CA ALA A 18 -3.75 -1.47 -8.00
C ALA A 18 -2.71 -2.46 -7.44
N ALA A 19 -2.09 -2.11 -6.32
CA ALA A 19 -1.13 -2.98 -5.65
C ALA A 19 -1.75 -4.30 -5.16
N ARG A 20 -2.97 -4.27 -4.60
CA ARG A 20 -3.72 -5.47 -4.22
C ARG A 20 -3.89 -6.41 -5.41
N ARG A 21 -4.28 -5.89 -6.57
CA ARG A 21 -4.44 -6.69 -7.79
C ARG A 21 -3.14 -7.35 -8.25
N SER A 22 -1.99 -6.72 -7.99
CA SER A 22 -0.67 -7.25 -8.34
C SER A 22 -0.12 -8.27 -7.34
N ALA A 23 -0.64 -8.32 -6.11
CA ALA A 23 -0.17 -9.23 -5.06
C ALA A 23 -0.74 -10.65 -5.23
N ALA A 24 -2.07 -10.75 -5.34
CA ALA A 24 -2.81 -11.93 -5.80
C ALA A 24 -4.30 -11.54 -5.93
N ARG A 25 -5.01 -12.07 -6.93
CA ARG A 25 -6.46 -11.88 -7.04
C ARG A 25 -7.12 -12.40 -5.75
N ASN A 26 -7.88 -11.54 -5.07
CA ASN A 26 -8.62 -11.80 -3.82
C ASN A 26 -7.80 -11.91 -2.51
N ALA A 27 -6.48 -11.68 -2.53
CA ALA A 27 -5.69 -11.61 -1.30
C ALA A 27 -5.55 -10.17 -0.78
N GLY A 28 -5.75 -10.00 0.53
CA GLY A 28 -5.53 -8.76 1.24
C GLY A 28 -6.59 -7.67 1.07
N THR A 29 -6.62 -6.74 2.02
CA THR A 29 -7.58 -5.65 2.11
C THR A 29 -6.90 -4.31 1.93
N VAL A 30 -7.47 -3.45 1.08
CA VAL A 30 -7.02 -2.06 0.92
C VAL A 30 -7.32 -1.30 2.19
N ARG A 31 -6.29 -0.73 2.80
CA ARG A 31 -6.41 0.20 3.94
C ARG A 31 -5.83 1.55 3.55
N VAL A 32 -6.56 2.61 3.86
CA VAL A 32 -6.11 3.99 3.68
C VAL A 32 -6.24 4.67 5.02
N GLU A 33 -5.14 5.25 5.48
CA GLU A 33 -5.05 5.91 6.79
C GLU A 33 -4.64 7.37 6.59
N LYS A 34 -5.35 8.29 7.24
CA LYS A 34 -4.99 9.71 7.24
C LYS A 34 -3.83 9.89 8.23
N VAL A 35 -2.71 10.41 7.75
CA VAL A 35 -1.49 10.63 8.54
C VAL A 35 -1.03 12.07 8.40
N ARG A 36 -0.43 12.62 9.45
CA ARG A 36 0.16 13.96 9.42
C ARG A 36 1.68 13.83 9.42
N LEU A 37 2.33 14.35 8.39
CA LEU A 37 3.77 14.26 8.18
C LEU A 37 4.30 15.65 7.85
N LYS A 38 5.24 16.17 8.67
CA LYS A 38 5.86 17.50 8.49
C LYS A 38 4.83 18.62 8.24
N GLY A 39 3.77 18.64 9.05
CA GLY A 39 2.68 19.63 8.94
C GLY A 39 1.67 19.38 7.81
N GLN A 40 1.94 18.44 6.89
CA GLN A 40 1.04 18.11 5.79
C GLN A 40 0.16 16.90 6.13
N THR A 41 -1.08 16.91 5.65
CA THR A 41 -1.97 15.75 5.72
C THR A 41 -1.76 14.90 4.49
N LEU A 42 -1.37 13.64 4.70
CA LEU A 42 -1.24 12.64 3.65
C LEU A 42 -2.16 11.45 3.97
N TYR A 43 -2.36 10.62 2.95
CA TYR A 43 -3.15 9.40 3.02
C TYR A 43 -2.22 8.23 2.73
N ARG A 44 -1.86 7.50 3.78
CA ARG A 44 -1.02 6.31 3.72
C ARG A 44 -1.82 5.19 3.05
N ALA A 45 -1.28 4.67 1.96
CA ALA A 45 -1.89 3.61 1.15
C ALA A 45 -1.26 2.26 1.52
N GLN A 46 -2.09 1.31 1.98
CA GLN A 46 -1.65 0.00 2.44
C GLN A 46 -2.51 -1.13 1.89
N VAL A 47 -1.90 -2.32 1.82
CA VAL A 47 -2.60 -3.60 1.65
C VAL A 47 -2.26 -4.48 2.85
N ALA A 48 -3.28 -4.81 3.64
CA ALA A 48 -3.20 -5.63 4.85
C ALA A 48 -3.71 -7.05 4.58
N GLY A 49 -3.42 -8.02 5.46
CA GLY A 49 -3.90 -9.40 5.31
C GLY A 49 -3.27 -10.17 4.16
N LEU A 50 -2.08 -9.75 3.70
CA LEU A 50 -1.25 -10.52 2.79
C LEU A 50 -0.32 -11.43 3.60
N SER A 51 -0.02 -12.62 3.10
CA SER A 51 1.12 -13.40 3.59
C SER A 51 2.42 -12.63 3.32
N GLU A 52 3.45 -12.91 4.09
CA GLU A 52 4.76 -12.29 3.91
C GLU A 52 5.30 -12.54 2.49
N THR A 53 5.21 -13.76 1.99
CA THR A 53 5.64 -14.13 0.63
C THR A 53 4.87 -13.34 -0.44
N SER A 54 3.54 -13.24 -0.32
CA SER A 54 2.73 -12.47 -1.28
C SER A 54 3.04 -10.97 -1.22
N ALA A 55 3.26 -10.41 -0.02
CA ALA A 55 3.65 -9.02 0.14
C ALA A 55 5.03 -8.73 -0.49
N ARG A 56 6.01 -9.61 -0.27
CA ARG A 56 7.35 -9.50 -0.87
C ARG A 56 7.30 -9.61 -2.40
N GLN A 57 6.57 -10.58 -2.94
CA GLN A 57 6.38 -10.72 -4.39
C GLN A 57 5.68 -9.50 -5.01
N ALA A 58 4.67 -8.96 -4.33
CA ALA A 58 3.99 -7.76 -4.78
C ALA A 58 4.94 -6.56 -4.82
N CYS A 59 5.72 -6.34 -3.75
CA CYS A 59 6.72 -5.27 -3.71
C CYS A 59 7.83 -5.45 -4.74
N ALA A 60 8.27 -6.69 -5.03
CA ALA A 60 9.29 -6.96 -6.03
C ALA A 60 8.86 -6.57 -7.47
N ARG A 61 7.57 -6.60 -7.76
CA ARG A 61 6.99 -6.16 -9.06
C ARG A 61 6.83 -4.65 -9.15
N MET A 62 6.99 -3.92 -8.05
CA MET A 62 6.87 -2.46 -8.01
C MET A 62 8.24 -1.81 -8.15
N LYS A 63 8.29 -0.54 -8.56
CA LYS A 63 9.55 0.22 -8.63
C LYS A 63 10.22 0.22 -7.25
N ARG A 64 11.56 0.05 -7.22
CA ARG A 64 12.36 0.13 -5.98
C ARG A 64 12.02 1.41 -5.21
N GLY A 65 11.73 1.26 -3.91
CA GLY A 65 11.33 2.37 -3.02
C GLY A 65 9.84 2.73 -3.02
N ALA A 66 9.03 2.22 -3.96
CA ALA A 66 7.59 2.48 -4.03
C ALA A 66 6.74 1.50 -3.18
N CYS A 67 7.36 0.45 -2.63
CA CYS A 67 6.68 -0.55 -1.82
C CYS A 67 7.54 -0.95 -0.63
N MET A 68 6.92 -1.00 0.54
CA MET A 68 7.53 -1.40 1.80
C MET A 68 6.68 -2.50 2.43
N VAL A 69 7.27 -3.66 2.67
CA VAL A 69 6.64 -4.69 3.49
C VAL A 69 6.71 -4.22 4.94
N ILE A 70 5.56 -3.90 5.50
CA ILE A 70 5.38 -3.64 6.93
C ILE A 70 4.73 -4.89 7.51
N ALA A 71 5.40 -5.50 8.49
CA ALA A 71 4.80 -6.51 9.35
C ALA A 71 3.68 -5.85 10.18
N PRO A 72 2.61 -6.58 10.50
CA PRO A 72 1.58 -6.09 11.41
C PRO A 72 2.15 -5.75 12.80
#